data_AF-A0A1A7Y7U9-F1
#
_entry.id   AF-A0A1A7Y7U9-F1
#
_cell.length_a   1.000
_cell.length_b   1.000
_cell.length_c   1.000
_cell.angle_alpha   90.00
_cell.angle_beta   90.00
_cell.angle_gamma   90.00
#
_symmetry.space_group_name_H-M   'P 1'
#
loop_
_entity.id
_entity.type
_entity.pdbx_description
1 polymer ?
#
loop_
_entity_poly.entity_id
_entity_poly.type
_entity_poly.pdbx_seq_one_letter_code
_entity_poly.pdbx_strand_id
1 'polypeptide(L)'
;MSYRSAPHSSYKKMFGGDRATVRTSYSSRQYSSPLRSSRVSYGLSSAPTTVYAAKTQRLRSSAAMPRLASESLDFSLSDAINSEFMTNRTNEKAQMQSLNDRFANYIEKVRFLEQQNKILLAELEQLRGKGTSRVGDLYEDEMRELRRQVDQLTNEKARVEVHRDNLADDIERLREKLQDEISQREEAEANMQSFRQDVDNAALARLDLERKVESLQDEINFLKKLHDEEMLELQNQVQQQQHVQVDMEVAKPDLTAALRDVRLQYENLASKNIQESEEWYKSKFADLTEAAARNNEALKLAKQEANDYRRQVQVLTCEVDALKGTNESLERQMREMEENFSLETGGHQDTIGRLEMDIHNMKDEMARHLREYQDLLNVKMALDIEIATYR
;
A
#
# COMPACT_ATOMS: atom_id res chain seq x y z
N MET A 1 1.03 -56.17 11.05
CA MET A 1 0.43 -54.83 11.18
C MET A 1 1.16 -53.89 10.26
N SER A 2 0.50 -53.50 9.17
CA SER A 2 1.10 -52.76 8.05
C SER A 2 1.20 -51.27 8.35
N TYR A 3 2.37 -50.69 8.16
CA TYR A 3 2.53 -49.25 8.06
C TYR A 3 2.33 -48.83 6.60
N ARG A 4 1.24 -48.09 6.34
CA ARG A 4 1.01 -47.38 5.08
C ARG A 4 1.82 -46.09 5.11
N SER A 5 2.73 -45.94 4.15
CA SER A 5 3.34 -44.67 3.78
C SER A 5 2.37 -43.88 2.90
N ALA A 6 2.15 -42.61 3.20
CA ALA A 6 1.34 -41.69 2.40
C ALA A 6 2.21 -41.01 1.32
N PRO A 7 1.74 -40.83 0.08
CA PRO A 7 2.47 -40.08 -0.94
C PRO A 7 2.16 -38.58 -0.84
N HIS A 8 3.20 -37.76 -0.80
CA HIS A 8 3.07 -36.31 -0.97
C HIS A 8 2.62 -35.98 -2.40
N SER A 9 1.51 -35.26 -2.50
CA SER A 9 0.93 -34.78 -3.75
C SER A 9 1.66 -33.54 -4.27
N SER A 10 1.99 -33.59 -5.56
CA SER A 10 2.54 -32.54 -6.40
C SER A 10 1.48 -31.52 -6.81
N TYR A 11 1.59 -30.27 -6.34
CA TYR A 11 0.88 -29.14 -6.97
C TYR A 11 1.53 -27.77 -6.68
N LYS A 12 2.43 -27.35 -7.58
CA LYS A 12 2.72 -25.94 -7.95
C LYS A 12 3.65 -25.99 -9.18
N LYS A 13 3.08 -25.93 -10.39
CA LYS A 13 3.02 -24.73 -11.26
C LYS A 13 4.37 -23.99 -11.28
N MET A 14 5.20 -24.17 -12.31
CA MET A 14 5.08 -23.55 -13.66
C MET A 14 4.80 -22.06 -13.54
N PHE A 15 5.85 -21.22 -13.65
CA PHE A 15 5.89 -19.97 -14.43
C PHE A 15 7.26 -19.28 -14.26
N GLY A 16 7.93 -19.00 -15.39
CA GLY A 16 9.03 -18.03 -15.57
C GLY A 16 10.44 -18.58 -15.27
N GLY A 17 11.37 -18.78 -16.21
CA GLY A 17 11.52 -18.26 -17.56
C GLY A 17 12.58 -17.15 -17.59
N ASP A 18 13.85 -17.56 -17.59
CA ASP A 18 15.01 -16.69 -17.78
C ASP A 18 14.84 -15.81 -19.03
N ARG A 19 14.96 -14.49 -18.85
CA ARG A 19 15.16 -13.57 -19.98
C ARG A 19 16.30 -12.59 -19.72
N ALA A 20 17.30 -12.81 -20.56
CA ALA A 20 18.43 -11.97 -20.90
C ALA A 20 18.16 -10.47 -20.91
N THR A 21 19.18 -9.77 -20.46
CA THR A 21 19.46 -8.34 -20.62
C THR A 21 19.37 -7.92 -22.09
N VAL A 22 18.46 -6.98 -22.40
CA VAL A 22 18.53 -6.16 -23.61
C VAL A 22 18.39 -4.70 -23.20
N ARG A 23 19.47 -3.95 -23.40
CA ARG A 23 19.48 -2.49 -23.39
C ARG A 23 18.66 -2.00 -24.58
N THR A 24 17.78 -1.03 -24.38
CA THR A 24 17.21 -0.27 -25.49
C THR A 24 17.20 1.21 -25.15
N SER A 25 17.98 1.94 -25.94
CA SER A 25 18.10 3.39 -25.97
C SER A 25 16.82 3.97 -26.58
N TYR A 26 16.19 4.94 -25.93
CA TYR A 26 15.18 5.78 -26.58
C TYR A 26 15.80 7.16 -26.86
N SER A 27 15.82 7.53 -28.14
CA SER A 27 16.16 8.87 -28.61
C SER A 27 15.24 9.23 -29.76
N SER A 28 14.69 10.44 -29.64
CA SER A 28 14.20 11.37 -30.65
C SER A 28 13.39 10.84 -31.84
N ARG A 29 12.09 11.17 -31.85
CA ARG A 29 11.41 11.50 -33.12
C ARG A 29 10.50 12.72 -32.95
N GLN A 30 10.95 13.78 -33.60
CA GLN A 30 10.17 14.97 -33.94
C GLN A 30 9.06 14.59 -34.94
N TYR A 31 7.87 15.15 -34.78
CA TYR A 31 6.88 15.20 -35.85
C TYR A 31 6.35 16.63 -35.97
N SER A 32 6.64 17.22 -37.12
CA SER A 32 6.10 18.47 -37.61
C SER A 32 4.69 18.26 -38.17
N SER A 33 3.78 19.21 -37.88
CA SER A 33 2.43 19.26 -38.45
C SER A 33 2.38 20.28 -39.58
N PRO A 34 1.69 20.01 -40.72
CA PRO A 34 1.45 21.02 -41.72
C PRO A 34 0.12 21.76 -41.48
N LEU A 35 0.17 23.03 -41.87
CA LEU A 35 -0.89 24.04 -41.85
C LEU A 35 -2.12 23.63 -42.68
N ARG A 36 -3.31 23.98 -42.19
CA ARG A 36 -4.45 24.27 -43.08
C ARG A 36 -5.32 25.39 -42.52
N SER A 37 -5.32 26.49 -43.24
CA SER A 37 -6.18 27.66 -43.06
C SER A 37 -7.55 27.40 -43.69
N SER A 38 -8.62 27.78 -42.98
CA SER A 38 -9.86 28.25 -43.62
C SER A 38 -10.77 29.01 -42.64
N ARG A 39 -10.99 30.29 -42.99
CA ARG A 39 -12.26 31.02 -43.02
C ARG A 39 -13.16 31.07 -41.77
N VAL A 40 -13.14 32.24 -41.13
CA VAL A 40 -14.25 33.20 -40.95
C VAL A 40 -15.69 32.65 -41.07
N SER A 41 -16.51 32.80 -40.01
CA SER A 41 -17.86 33.41 -40.12
C SER A 41 -18.71 33.54 -38.83
N TYR A 42 -18.97 34.80 -38.47
CA TYR A 42 -20.20 35.48 -37.98
C TYR A 42 -21.13 34.91 -36.88
N GLY A 43 -21.35 35.77 -35.89
CA GLY A 43 -22.60 36.09 -35.19
C GLY A 43 -22.41 37.49 -34.59
N LEU A 44 -23.36 38.39 -34.38
CA LEU A 44 -24.82 38.40 -34.42
C LEU A 44 -25.24 39.89 -34.40
N SER A 45 -26.41 40.21 -34.98
CA SER A 45 -27.31 41.31 -34.57
C SER A 45 -26.79 42.75 -34.74
N SER A 46 -27.57 43.81 -34.88
CA SER A 46 -29.00 44.08 -34.99
C SER A 46 -29.11 45.45 -35.66
N ALA A 47 -30.16 45.65 -36.47
CA ALA A 47 -30.57 46.99 -36.88
C ALA A 47 -31.50 47.59 -35.81
N PRO A 48 -31.66 48.92 -35.83
CA PRO A 48 -33.03 49.42 -35.92
C PRO A 48 -33.26 50.40 -37.08
N THR A 49 -34.49 50.29 -37.54
CA THR A 49 -35.27 51.06 -38.50
C THR A 49 -35.26 52.57 -38.26
N THR A 50 -35.15 53.34 -39.34
CA THR A 50 -35.77 54.67 -39.43
C THR A 50 -36.48 54.82 -40.78
N VAL A 51 -37.77 55.13 -40.69
CA VAL A 51 -38.70 55.35 -41.80
C VAL A 51 -38.75 56.85 -42.06
N TYR A 52 -38.47 57.27 -43.29
CA TYR A 52 -38.86 58.60 -43.77
C TYR A 52 -39.83 58.45 -44.95
N ALA A 53 -41.07 58.87 -44.69
CA ALA A 53 -42.15 58.92 -45.65
C ALA A 53 -41.99 60.14 -46.58
N ALA A 54 -42.11 59.92 -47.88
CA ALA A 54 -42.13 60.94 -48.90
C ALA A 54 -43.43 61.77 -48.83
N LYS A 55 -43.32 63.10 -48.96
CA LYS A 55 -44.45 63.99 -49.20
C LYS A 55 -44.25 64.67 -50.56
N THR A 56 -45.18 64.42 -51.46
CA THR A 56 -45.31 65.04 -52.77
C THR A 56 -45.90 66.44 -52.64
N GLN A 57 -45.38 67.40 -53.40
CA GLN A 57 -46.05 68.69 -53.62
C GLN A 57 -45.96 69.06 -55.11
N ARG A 58 -47.09 68.91 -55.80
CA ARG A 58 -47.37 69.56 -57.08
C ARG A 58 -47.78 71.00 -56.80
N LEU A 59 -47.16 71.97 -57.47
CA LEU A 59 -47.67 73.33 -57.57
C LEU A 59 -48.11 73.61 -59.01
N ARG A 60 -49.36 74.07 -59.10
CA ARG A 60 -50.11 74.46 -60.29
C ARG A 60 -50.43 75.94 -60.09
N SER A 61 -50.06 76.79 -61.05
CA SER A 61 -50.54 78.18 -61.18
C SER A 61 -50.04 78.69 -62.54
N SER A 62 -50.83 79.06 -63.56
CA SER A 62 -52.02 79.93 -63.68
C SER A 62 -51.78 81.37 -63.25
N ALA A 63 -51.19 82.17 -64.14
CA ALA A 63 -51.26 83.64 -64.12
C ALA A 63 -51.17 84.21 -65.55
N ALA A 64 -51.79 85.37 -65.74
CA ALA A 64 -52.32 85.90 -66.99
C ALA A 64 -51.33 86.69 -67.87
N MET A 65 -51.72 86.82 -69.14
CA MET A 65 -51.04 87.57 -70.21
C MET A 65 -51.08 89.09 -70.00
N PRO A 66 -50.00 89.82 -70.37
CA PRO A 66 -50.08 91.18 -70.87
C PRO A 66 -49.88 91.26 -72.39
N ARG A 67 -50.57 92.22 -73.01
CA ARG A 67 -50.67 92.45 -74.45
C ARG A 67 -49.46 93.19 -75.03
N LEU A 68 -49.08 92.73 -76.23
CA LEU A 68 -48.54 93.41 -77.42
C LEU A 68 -47.93 94.82 -77.31
N ALA A 69 -46.66 94.92 -77.74
CA ALA A 69 -46.20 96.00 -78.61
C ALA A 69 -45.23 95.39 -79.64
N SER A 70 -45.37 95.86 -80.88
CA SER A 70 -44.81 95.34 -82.13
C SER A 70 -43.38 95.79 -82.38
N GLU A 71 -42.47 94.90 -82.81
CA GLU A 71 -41.53 95.18 -83.91
C GLU A 71 -40.80 93.90 -84.41
N SER A 72 -40.92 93.65 -85.73
CA SER A 72 -40.13 92.77 -86.62
C SER A 72 -39.74 91.34 -86.17
N LEU A 73 -40.45 90.33 -86.68
CA LEU A 73 -40.12 88.90 -86.55
C LEU A 73 -39.36 88.38 -87.78
N ASP A 74 -38.24 87.71 -87.52
CA ASP A 74 -37.49 86.86 -88.44
C ASP A 74 -37.90 85.39 -88.23
N PHE A 75 -38.65 84.82 -89.19
CA PHE A 75 -39.38 83.55 -89.05
C PHE A 75 -38.57 82.28 -89.36
N SER A 76 -37.31 82.38 -89.81
CA SER A 76 -36.48 81.20 -90.13
C SER A 76 -35.80 80.57 -88.89
N LEU A 77 -35.51 81.39 -87.87
CA LEU A 77 -34.79 80.94 -86.68
C LEU A 77 -35.67 80.17 -85.68
N SER A 78 -36.98 80.45 -85.64
CA SER A 78 -37.90 79.86 -84.65
C SER A 78 -38.31 78.41 -84.97
N ASP A 79 -38.41 78.02 -86.25
CA ASP A 79 -38.75 76.64 -86.65
C ASP A 79 -37.58 75.67 -86.43
N ALA A 80 -36.35 76.12 -86.66
CA ALA A 80 -35.15 75.35 -86.34
C ALA A 80 -35.06 75.05 -84.84
N ILE A 81 -35.28 76.07 -84.00
CA ILE A 81 -35.27 75.94 -82.52
C ILE A 81 -36.37 74.99 -82.02
N ASN A 82 -37.55 75.02 -82.62
CA ASN A 82 -38.66 74.13 -82.24
C ASN A 82 -38.41 72.67 -82.66
N SER A 83 -37.77 72.46 -83.82
CA SER A 83 -37.35 71.12 -84.26
C SER A 83 -36.28 70.53 -83.33
N GLU A 84 -35.30 71.35 -82.92
CA GLU A 84 -34.24 70.98 -81.97
C GLU A 84 -34.80 70.72 -80.57
N PHE A 85 -35.82 71.47 -80.14
CA PHE A 85 -36.50 71.23 -78.87
C PHE A 85 -37.25 69.90 -78.86
N MET A 86 -37.93 69.55 -79.96
CA MET A 86 -38.65 68.27 -80.07
C MET A 86 -37.69 67.08 -80.11
N THR A 87 -36.58 67.17 -80.85
CA THR A 87 -35.56 66.12 -80.87
C THR A 87 -34.89 65.96 -79.50
N ASN A 88 -34.56 67.07 -78.82
CA ASN A 88 -34.03 67.05 -77.47
C ASN A 88 -35.00 66.42 -76.47
N ARG A 89 -36.30 66.74 -76.55
CA ARG A 89 -37.33 66.16 -75.67
C ARG A 89 -37.56 64.68 -75.94
N THR A 90 -37.49 64.23 -77.20
CA THR A 90 -37.54 62.80 -77.53
C THR A 90 -36.31 62.05 -77.06
N ASN A 91 -35.12 62.65 -77.18
CA ASN A 91 -33.88 62.07 -76.67
C ASN A 91 -33.87 61.98 -75.14
N GLU A 92 -34.33 63.03 -74.45
CA GLU A 92 -34.48 63.03 -72.99
C GLU A 92 -35.50 61.98 -72.54
N LYS A 93 -36.63 61.84 -73.25
CA LYS A 93 -37.61 60.78 -72.99
C LYS A 93 -37.02 59.38 -73.19
N ALA A 94 -36.22 59.17 -74.24
CA ALA A 94 -35.56 57.89 -74.49
C ALA A 94 -34.49 57.56 -73.44
N GLN A 95 -33.74 58.57 -72.98
CA GLN A 95 -32.79 58.42 -71.87
C GLN A 95 -33.50 58.10 -70.55
N MET A 96 -34.60 58.77 -70.25
CA MET A 96 -35.44 58.48 -69.07
C MET A 96 -36.06 57.08 -69.15
N GLN A 97 -36.45 56.63 -70.34
CA GLN A 97 -36.93 55.26 -70.56
C GLN A 97 -35.81 54.23 -70.30
N SER A 98 -34.62 54.43 -70.87
CA SER A 98 -33.46 53.56 -70.65
C SER A 98 -33.03 53.51 -69.18
N LEU A 99 -33.10 54.64 -68.48
CA LEU A 99 -32.80 54.73 -67.05
C LEU A 99 -33.85 53.99 -66.22
N ASN A 100 -35.13 54.15 -66.55
CA ASN A 100 -36.22 53.40 -65.90
C ASN A 100 -36.11 51.89 -66.13
N ASP A 101 -35.75 51.45 -67.33
CA ASP A 101 -35.54 50.03 -67.62
C ASP A 101 -34.35 49.46 -66.82
N ARG A 102 -33.27 50.24 -66.65
CA ARG A 102 -32.15 49.88 -65.76
C ARG A 102 -32.58 49.83 -64.30
N PHE A 103 -33.42 50.76 -63.84
CA PHE A 103 -33.96 50.74 -62.47
C PHE A 103 -34.89 49.55 -62.25
N ALA A 104 -35.74 49.20 -63.21
CA ALA A 104 -36.59 48.01 -63.14
C ALA A 104 -35.75 46.73 -62.97
N ASN A 105 -34.70 46.58 -63.79
CA ASN A 105 -33.75 45.46 -63.67
C ASN A 105 -33.01 45.46 -62.32
N TYR A 106 -32.64 46.62 -61.79
CA TYR A 106 -32.00 46.73 -60.48
C TYR A 106 -32.95 46.33 -59.35
N ILE A 107 -34.21 46.78 -59.40
CA ILE A 107 -35.25 46.40 -58.43
C ILE A 107 -35.51 44.89 -58.47
N GLU A 108 -35.58 44.29 -59.65
CA GLU A 108 -35.74 42.85 -59.81
C GLU A 108 -34.54 42.08 -59.24
N LYS A 109 -33.32 42.59 -59.47
CA LYS A 109 -32.11 42.00 -58.89
C LYS A 109 -32.08 42.12 -57.36
N VAL A 110 -32.49 43.25 -56.80
CA VAL A 110 -32.58 43.44 -55.34
C VAL A 110 -33.61 42.48 -54.75
N ARG A 111 -34.80 42.37 -55.35
CA ARG A 111 -35.84 41.41 -54.90
C ARG A 111 -35.35 39.96 -54.96
N PHE A 112 -34.64 39.59 -56.02
CA PHE A 112 -34.05 38.26 -56.14
C PHE A 112 -33.01 38.00 -55.03
N LEU A 113 -32.14 38.98 -54.75
CA LEU A 113 -31.14 38.88 -53.69
C LEU A 113 -31.77 38.86 -52.29
N GLU A 114 -32.82 39.65 -52.05
CA GLU A 114 -33.59 39.64 -50.81
C GLU A 114 -34.26 38.28 -50.60
N GLN A 115 -34.83 37.70 -51.65
CA GLN A 115 -35.44 36.37 -51.59
C GLN A 115 -34.38 35.28 -51.32
N GLN A 116 -33.21 35.35 -51.98
CA GLN A 116 -32.09 34.45 -51.69
C GLN A 116 -31.60 34.60 -50.25
N ASN A 117 -31.40 35.83 -49.76
CA ASN A 117 -31.00 36.07 -48.37
C ASN A 117 -32.02 35.52 -47.38
N LYS A 118 -33.32 35.65 -47.67
CA LYS A 118 -34.37 35.07 -46.82
C LYS A 118 -34.30 33.55 -46.75
N ILE A 119 -34.02 32.89 -47.88
CA ILE A 119 -33.83 31.43 -47.93
C ILE A 119 -32.57 31.03 -47.15
N LEU A 120 -31.45 31.72 -47.37
CA LEU A 120 -30.19 31.44 -46.67
C LEU A 120 -30.31 31.64 -45.15
N LEU A 121 -31.04 32.67 -44.70
CA LEU A 121 -31.32 32.89 -43.29
C LEU A 121 -32.16 31.76 -42.68
N ALA A 122 -33.18 31.28 -43.40
CA ALA A 122 -33.99 30.15 -42.94
C ALA A 122 -33.16 28.85 -42.86
N GLU A 123 -32.28 28.62 -43.82
CA GLU A 123 -31.36 27.48 -43.83
C GLU A 123 -30.35 27.55 -42.68
N LEU A 124 -29.79 28.73 -42.41
CA LEU A 124 -28.92 28.98 -41.26
C LEU A 124 -29.60 28.69 -39.93
N GLU A 125 -30.83 29.17 -39.74
CA GLU A 125 -31.59 28.95 -38.51
C GLU A 125 -31.91 27.46 -38.31
N GLN A 126 -32.26 26.75 -39.39
CA GLN A 126 -32.51 25.32 -39.37
C GLN A 126 -31.25 24.51 -39.01
N LEU A 127 -30.07 24.89 -39.53
CA LEU A 127 -28.80 24.22 -39.23
C LEU A 127 -28.34 24.49 -37.80
N ARG A 128 -28.51 25.73 -37.31
CA ARG A 128 -28.16 26.13 -35.95
C ARG A 128 -28.99 25.41 -34.88
N GLY A 129 -30.27 25.11 -35.17
CA GLY A 129 -31.13 24.37 -34.25
C GLY A 129 -30.88 22.85 -34.17
N LYS A 130 -30.17 22.25 -35.13
CA LYS A 130 -30.08 20.77 -35.25
C LYS A 130 -28.73 20.16 -34.87
N GLY A 131 -27.64 20.93 -34.87
CA GLY A 131 -26.30 20.35 -34.90
C GLY A 131 -25.52 20.25 -33.57
N THR A 132 -25.77 21.12 -32.59
CA THR A 132 -24.81 21.33 -31.48
C THR A 132 -25.30 20.86 -30.11
N SER A 133 -26.59 21.00 -29.80
CA SER A 133 -27.13 20.64 -28.46
C SER A 133 -27.05 19.13 -28.19
N ARG A 134 -27.52 18.30 -29.13
CA ARG A 134 -27.69 16.86 -28.90
C ARG A 134 -26.38 16.12 -28.59
N VAL A 135 -25.27 16.54 -29.16
CA VAL A 135 -23.96 15.93 -28.89
C VAL A 135 -23.42 16.41 -27.54
N GLY A 136 -23.62 17.69 -27.20
CA GLY A 136 -23.30 18.22 -25.87
C GLY A 136 -24.07 17.51 -24.77
N ASP A 137 -25.38 17.33 -24.94
CA ASP A 137 -26.26 16.65 -23.98
C ASP A 137 -25.80 15.20 -23.71
N LEU A 138 -25.36 14.48 -24.75
CA LEU A 138 -24.83 13.11 -24.60
C LEU A 138 -23.52 13.08 -23.80
N TYR A 139 -22.58 14.00 -24.07
CA TYR A 139 -21.34 14.08 -23.30
C TYR A 139 -21.57 14.54 -21.87
N GLU A 140 -22.55 15.42 -21.63
CA GLU A 140 -22.95 15.82 -20.28
C GLU A 140 -23.56 14.66 -19.49
N ASP A 141 -24.39 13.83 -20.13
CA ASP A 141 -24.96 12.62 -19.50
C ASP A 141 -23.87 11.58 -19.22
N GLU A 142 -22.93 11.34 -20.14
CA GLU A 142 -21.76 10.49 -19.91
C GLU A 142 -20.88 11.01 -18.76
N MET A 143 -20.63 12.32 -18.70
CA MET A 143 -19.90 12.94 -17.59
C MET A 143 -20.62 12.76 -16.26
N ARG A 144 -21.95 12.90 -16.24
CA ARG A 144 -22.76 12.70 -15.03
C ARG A 144 -22.70 11.26 -14.55
N GLU A 145 -22.76 10.30 -15.47
CA GLU A 145 -22.66 8.88 -15.15
C GLU A 145 -21.25 8.51 -14.65
N LEU A 146 -20.19 9.02 -15.29
CA LEU A 146 -18.82 8.80 -14.82
C LEU A 146 -18.59 9.38 -13.41
N ARG A 147 -19.13 10.57 -13.12
CA ARG A 147 -19.09 11.15 -11.76
C ARG A 147 -19.81 10.27 -10.75
N ARG A 148 -21.00 9.77 -11.08
CA ARG A 148 -21.77 8.83 -10.24
C ARG A 148 -20.98 7.55 -9.96
N GLN A 149 -20.27 7.01 -10.96
CA GLN A 149 -19.42 5.85 -10.80
C GLN A 149 -18.21 6.12 -9.90
N VAL A 150 -17.56 7.29 -10.05
CA VAL A 150 -16.46 7.71 -9.16
C VAL A 150 -16.95 7.82 -7.71
N ASP A 151 -18.11 8.43 -7.48
CA ASP A 151 -18.69 8.55 -6.14
C ASP A 151 -19.02 7.17 -5.55
N GLN A 152 -19.54 6.24 -6.35
CA GLN A 152 -19.81 4.86 -5.93
C GLN A 152 -18.54 4.11 -5.56
N LEU A 153 -17.53 4.13 -6.43
CA LEU A 153 -16.25 3.48 -6.17
C LEU A 153 -15.55 4.09 -4.95
N THR A 154 -15.68 5.41 -4.74
CA THR A 154 -15.12 6.08 -3.56
C THR A 154 -15.80 5.62 -2.28
N ASN A 155 -17.13 5.50 -2.28
CA ASN A 155 -17.89 4.98 -1.15
C ASN A 155 -17.60 3.50 -0.87
N GLU A 156 -17.49 2.67 -1.91
CA GLU A 156 -17.12 1.25 -1.78
C GLU A 156 -15.71 1.09 -1.25
N LYS A 157 -14.75 1.88 -1.77
CA LYS A 157 -13.38 1.93 -1.26
C LYS A 157 -13.35 2.28 0.24
N ALA A 158 -14.05 3.33 0.64
CA ALA A 158 -14.12 3.74 2.05
C ALA A 158 -14.71 2.63 2.94
N ARG A 159 -15.75 1.91 2.47
CA ARG A 159 -16.32 0.76 3.19
C ARG A 159 -15.32 -0.38 3.35
N VAL A 160 -14.59 -0.72 2.28
CA VAL A 160 -13.58 -1.78 2.31
C VAL A 160 -12.40 -1.40 3.20
N GLU A 161 -11.98 -0.13 3.19
CA GLU A 161 -10.93 0.39 4.08
C GLU A 161 -11.33 0.25 5.55
N VAL A 162 -12.56 0.65 5.92
CA VAL A 162 -13.07 0.46 7.29
C VAL A 162 -13.13 -1.04 7.66
N HIS A 163 -13.56 -1.91 6.75
CA HIS A 163 -13.59 -3.35 7.02
C HIS A 163 -12.18 -3.94 7.20
N ARG A 164 -11.22 -3.50 6.39
CA ARG A 164 -9.80 -3.86 6.53
C ARG A 164 -9.26 -3.43 7.88
N ASP A 165 -9.53 -2.20 8.31
CA ASP A 165 -9.04 -1.66 9.57
C ASP A 165 -9.65 -2.40 10.77
N ASN A 166 -10.96 -2.70 10.71
CA ASN A 166 -11.60 -3.54 11.73
C ASN A 166 -11.00 -4.96 11.81
N LEU A 167 -10.71 -5.59 10.66
CA LEU A 167 -10.05 -6.90 10.64
C LEU A 167 -8.61 -6.82 11.15
N ALA A 168 -7.89 -5.73 10.90
CA ALA A 168 -6.55 -5.51 11.43
C ALA A 168 -6.58 -5.40 12.96
N ASP A 169 -7.53 -4.64 13.52
CA ASP A 169 -7.75 -4.55 14.96
C ASP A 169 -8.11 -5.91 15.58
N ASP A 170 -8.95 -6.70 14.91
CA ASP A 170 -9.31 -8.04 15.38
C ASP A 170 -8.11 -9.01 15.35
N ILE A 171 -7.26 -8.93 14.33
CA ILE A 171 -6.01 -9.70 14.27
C ILE A 171 -5.09 -9.31 15.43
N GLU A 172 -4.97 -8.02 15.73
CA GLU A 172 -4.10 -7.57 16.83
C GLU A 172 -4.64 -8.01 18.19
N ARG A 173 -5.95 -7.88 18.45
CA ARG A 173 -6.59 -8.42 19.65
C ARG A 173 -6.40 -9.93 19.80
N LEU A 174 -6.44 -10.68 18.69
CA LEU A 174 -6.19 -12.12 18.70
C LEU A 174 -4.73 -12.46 18.97
N ARG A 175 -3.79 -11.64 18.50
CA ARG A 175 -2.36 -11.78 18.82
C ARG A 175 -2.07 -11.51 20.29
N GLU A 176 -2.63 -10.43 20.85
CA GLU A 176 -2.52 -10.13 22.28
C GLU A 176 -3.06 -11.29 23.13
N LYS A 177 -4.27 -11.78 22.81
CA LYS A 177 -4.85 -12.95 23.50
C LYS A 177 -3.98 -14.20 23.37
N LEU A 178 -3.44 -14.47 22.18
CA LEU A 178 -2.55 -15.62 21.98
C LEU A 178 -1.28 -15.49 22.84
N GLN A 179 -0.71 -14.29 22.94
CA GLN A 179 0.46 -14.03 23.75
C GLN A 179 0.15 -14.24 25.24
N ASP A 180 -0.99 -13.74 25.72
CA ASP A 180 -1.44 -13.95 27.10
C ASP A 180 -1.65 -15.43 27.42
N GLU A 181 -2.28 -16.20 26.52
CA GLU A 181 -2.47 -17.65 26.68
C GLU A 181 -1.13 -18.42 26.67
N ILE A 182 -0.15 -18.00 25.86
CA ILE A 182 1.20 -18.56 25.87
C ILE A 182 1.86 -18.30 27.23
N SER A 183 1.81 -17.07 27.74
CA SER A 183 2.38 -16.72 29.04
C SER A 183 1.70 -17.48 30.19
N GLN A 184 0.38 -17.62 30.17
CA GLN A 184 -0.35 -18.44 31.15
C GLN A 184 0.02 -19.92 31.08
N ARG A 185 0.19 -20.47 29.87
CA ARG A 185 0.66 -21.85 29.69
C ARG A 185 2.06 -22.05 30.26
N GLU A 186 2.99 -21.14 29.98
CA GLU A 186 4.35 -21.18 30.50
C GLU A 186 4.38 -21.09 32.03
N GLU A 187 3.57 -20.22 32.64
CA GLU A 187 3.43 -20.13 34.09
C GLU A 187 2.85 -21.42 34.69
N ALA A 188 1.83 -22.00 34.06
CA ALA A 188 1.24 -23.27 34.49
C ALA A 188 2.23 -24.45 34.36
N GLU A 189 3.03 -24.50 33.29
CA GLU A 189 4.08 -25.49 33.08
C GLU A 189 5.20 -25.35 34.12
N ALA A 190 5.62 -24.11 34.43
CA ALA A 190 6.60 -23.83 35.48
C ALA A 190 6.10 -24.25 36.87
N ASN A 191 4.85 -23.93 37.20
CA ASN A 191 4.21 -24.36 38.45
C ASN A 191 4.10 -25.89 38.55
N MET A 192 3.72 -26.56 37.47
CA MET A 192 3.68 -28.02 37.41
C MET A 192 5.07 -28.64 37.65
N GLN A 193 6.12 -28.06 37.06
CA GLN A 193 7.49 -28.52 37.25
C GLN A 193 7.95 -28.32 38.70
N SER A 194 7.59 -27.18 39.33
CA SER A 194 7.83 -26.96 40.76
C SER A 194 7.11 -28.00 41.63
N PHE A 195 5.83 -28.29 41.37
CA PHE A 195 5.11 -29.30 42.13
C PHE A 195 5.68 -30.71 41.96
N ARG A 196 6.21 -31.05 40.78
CA ARG A 196 6.94 -32.32 40.59
C ARG A 196 8.19 -32.37 41.47
N GLN A 197 8.98 -31.30 41.46
CA GLN A 197 10.16 -31.18 42.33
C GLN A 197 9.78 -31.32 43.81
N ASP A 198 8.69 -30.69 44.25
CA ASP A 198 8.21 -30.77 45.63
C ASP A 198 7.74 -32.18 46.01
N VAL A 199 7.06 -32.88 45.09
CA VAL A 199 6.66 -34.29 45.27
C VAL A 199 7.89 -35.19 45.38
N ASP A 200 8.89 -35.00 44.52
CA ASP A 200 10.14 -35.77 44.58
C ASP A 200 10.88 -35.52 45.90
N ASN A 201 10.98 -34.26 46.32
CA ASN A 201 11.56 -33.89 47.61
C ASN A 201 10.81 -34.50 48.80
N ALA A 202 9.47 -34.49 48.77
CA ALA A 202 8.64 -35.11 49.79
C ALA A 202 8.79 -36.64 49.80
N ALA A 203 8.93 -37.27 48.63
CA ALA A 203 9.18 -38.70 48.51
C ALA A 203 10.55 -39.09 49.10
N LEU A 204 11.60 -38.30 48.85
CA LEU A 204 12.91 -38.49 49.47
C LEU A 204 12.84 -38.34 50.98
N ALA A 205 12.19 -37.29 51.48
CA ALA A 205 12.01 -37.09 52.93
C ALA A 205 11.24 -38.24 53.58
N ARG A 206 10.21 -38.78 52.90
CA ARG A 206 9.46 -39.95 53.38
C ARG A 206 10.37 -41.18 53.48
N LEU A 207 11.18 -41.44 52.45
CA LEU A 207 12.11 -42.57 52.41
C LEU A 207 13.16 -42.47 53.52
N ASP A 208 13.71 -41.28 53.76
CA ASP A 208 14.66 -41.06 54.85
C ASP A 208 14.04 -41.30 56.24
N LEU A 209 12.77 -40.89 56.43
CA LEU A 209 12.02 -41.19 57.65
C LEU A 209 11.72 -42.69 57.78
N GLU A 210 11.34 -43.37 56.70
CA GLU A 210 11.12 -44.83 56.67
C GLU A 210 12.40 -45.58 57.10
N ARG A 211 13.56 -45.23 56.52
CA ARG A 211 14.85 -45.81 56.93
C ARG A 211 15.18 -45.55 58.40
N LYS A 212 14.85 -44.36 58.91
CA LYS A 212 15.08 -44.03 60.31
C LYS A 212 14.18 -44.84 61.23
N VAL A 213 12.93 -45.08 60.84
CA VAL A 213 12.01 -45.96 61.56
C VAL A 213 12.54 -47.40 61.56
N GLU A 214 12.97 -47.92 60.42
CA GLU A 214 13.57 -49.26 60.31
C GLU A 214 14.81 -49.39 61.20
N SER A 215 15.74 -48.43 61.14
CA SER A 215 16.93 -48.42 61.99
C SER A 215 16.61 -48.37 63.49
N LEU A 216 15.62 -47.57 63.90
CA LEU A 216 15.17 -47.54 65.30
C LEU A 216 14.48 -48.85 65.70
N GLN A 217 13.74 -49.48 64.79
CA GLN A 217 13.09 -50.76 65.04
C GLN A 217 14.13 -51.89 65.20
N ASP A 218 15.18 -51.89 64.40
CA ASP A 218 16.31 -52.81 64.52
C ASP A 218 17.04 -52.62 65.85
N GLU A 219 17.28 -51.37 66.27
CA GLU A 219 17.86 -51.05 67.58
C GLU A 219 16.99 -51.56 68.74
N ILE A 220 15.67 -51.35 68.69
CA ILE A 220 14.74 -51.88 69.69
C ILE A 220 14.79 -53.41 69.74
N ASN A 221 14.84 -54.06 68.58
CA ASN A 221 14.91 -55.52 68.49
C ASN A 221 16.24 -56.06 69.03
N PHE A 222 17.34 -55.35 68.77
CA PHE A 222 18.66 -55.67 69.32
C PHE A 222 18.66 -55.55 70.85
N LEU A 223 18.18 -54.44 71.40
CA LEU A 223 18.09 -54.23 72.84
C LEU A 223 17.20 -55.26 73.53
N LYS A 224 16.09 -55.67 72.90
CA LYS A 224 15.24 -56.75 73.43
C LYS A 224 15.98 -58.07 73.50
N LYS A 225 16.67 -58.47 72.43
CA LYS A 225 17.46 -59.72 72.41
C LYS A 225 18.56 -59.70 73.48
N LEU A 226 19.27 -58.57 73.58
CA LEU A 226 20.31 -58.39 74.59
C LEU A 226 19.73 -58.54 76.01
N HIS A 227 18.58 -57.92 76.27
CA HIS A 227 17.92 -58.05 77.57
C HIS A 227 17.44 -59.46 77.86
N ASP A 228 16.87 -60.16 76.87
CA ASP A 228 16.45 -61.55 77.01
C ASP A 228 17.66 -62.48 77.30
N GLU A 229 18.81 -62.23 76.67
CA GLU A 229 20.08 -62.92 76.92
C GLU A 229 20.60 -62.65 78.34
N GLU A 230 20.65 -61.38 78.78
CA GLU A 230 21.06 -61.00 80.14
C GLU A 230 20.14 -61.63 81.20
N MET A 231 18.84 -61.66 80.96
CA MET A 231 17.86 -62.30 81.85
C MET A 231 18.08 -63.82 81.93
N LEU A 232 18.36 -64.47 80.79
CA LEU A 232 18.72 -65.89 80.73
C LEU A 232 20.03 -66.17 81.48
N GLU A 233 21.05 -65.32 81.34
CA GLU A 233 22.31 -65.44 82.07
C GLU A 233 22.12 -65.29 83.57
N LEU A 234 21.33 -64.30 84.02
CA LEU A 234 21.00 -64.11 85.44
C LEU A 234 20.20 -65.30 85.98
N GLN A 235 19.23 -65.80 85.23
CA GLN A 235 18.45 -66.97 85.61
C GLN A 235 19.32 -68.22 85.71
N ASN A 236 20.26 -68.40 84.77
CA ASN A 236 21.27 -69.45 84.82
C ASN A 236 22.23 -69.27 86.00
N GLN A 237 22.66 -68.06 86.35
CA GLN A 237 23.49 -67.81 87.54
C GLN A 237 22.74 -68.17 88.82
N VAL A 238 21.44 -67.84 88.93
CA VAL A 238 20.61 -68.22 90.07
C VAL A 238 20.42 -69.74 90.14
N GLN A 239 20.17 -70.39 89.01
CA GLN A 239 20.05 -71.85 88.93
C GLN A 239 21.38 -72.55 89.22
N GLN A 240 22.51 -72.04 88.72
CA GLN A 240 23.85 -72.56 89.01
C GLN A 240 24.19 -72.38 90.49
N GLN A 241 23.87 -71.23 91.10
CA GLN A 241 23.98 -71.05 92.55
C GLN A 241 23.09 -72.04 93.35
N GLN A 242 22.00 -72.56 92.76
CA GLN A 242 21.18 -73.65 93.32
C GLN A 242 21.63 -75.08 92.96
N HIS A 243 22.44 -75.27 91.92
CA HIS A 243 22.84 -76.59 91.38
C HIS A 243 24.35 -76.89 91.53
N VAL A 244 25.14 -76.09 92.26
CA VAL A 244 26.49 -76.49 92.70
C VAL A 244 26.40 -77.48 93.87
N GLN A 245 25.85 -78.66 93.61
CA GLN A 245 26.26 -79.91 94.24
C GLN A 245 26.28 -81.00 93.16
N VAL A 246 27.51 -81.45 92.88
CA VAL A 246 27.90 -82.83 92.58
C VAL A 246 28.02 -83.25 91.09
N ASP A 247 29.30 -83.46 90.76
CA ASP A 247 29.95 -84.50 89.94
C ASP A 247 29.82 -84.55 88.41
N MET A 248 30.90 -84.03 87.81
CA MET A 248 31.74 -84.66 86.78
C MET A 248 31.61 -86.19 86.63
N GLU A 249 31.35 -86.63 85.39
CA GLU A 249 32.10 -87.73 84.76
C GLU A 249 32.24 -87.48 83.25
N VAL A 250 33.32 -86.80 82.86
CA VAL A 250 33.73 -86.68 81.45
C VAL A 250 34.66 -87.84 81.13
N ALA A 251 34.13 -88.86 80.47
CA ALA A 251 34.93 -89.88 79.81
C ALA A 251 35.90 -89.17 78.85
N LYS A 252 37.21 -89.28 79.11
CA LYS A 252 38.28 -88.62 78.32
C LYS A 252 38.06 -88.86 76.83
N PRO A 253 37.60 -87.85 76.06
CA PRO A 253 37.80 -87.86 74.63
C PRO A 253 39.30 -87.63 74.40
N ASP A 254 39.84 -88.05 73.27
CA ASP A 254 41.23 -87.74 72.91
C ASP A 254 41.40 -86.22 72.77
N LEU A 255 41.71 -85.58 73.89
CA LEU A 255 41.85 -84.14 74.06
C LEU A 255 42.92 -83.60 73.11
N THR A 256 43.90 -84.43 72.75
CA THR A 256 44.97 -84.05 71.83
C THR A 256 44.45 -83.97 70.39
N ALA A 257 43.56 -84.87 69.98
CA ALA A 257 42.89 -84.78 68.67
C ALA A 257 41.88 -83.64 68.61
N ALA A 258 41.07 -83.46 69.66
CA ALA A 258 40.10 -82.36 69.74
C ALA A 258 40.78 -80.98 69.80
N LEU A 259 41.86 -80.82 70.58
CA LEU A 259 42.64 -79.58 70.60
C LEU A 259 43.34 -79.30 69.27
N ARG A 260 43.82 -80.35 68.57
CA ARG A 260 44.35 -80.21 67.20
C ARG A 260 43.27 -79.78 66.21
N ASP A 261 42.08 -80.34 66.29
CA ASP A 261 40.96 -79.99 65.41
C ASP A 261 40.45 -78.56 65.67
N VAL A 262 40.29 -78.17 66.94
CA VAL A 262 39.95 -76.80 67.33
C VAL A 262 41.02 -75.82 66.83
N ARG A 263 42.31 -76.14 67.00
CA ARG A 263 43.40 -75.31 66.46
C ARG A 263 43.33 -75.19 64.94
N LEU A 264 43.11 -76.29 64.22
CA LEU A 264 42.97 -76.30 62.76
C LEU A 264 41.77 -75.46 62.30
N GLN A 265 40.64 -75.54 63.03
CA GLN A 265 39.47 -74.72 62.75
C GLN A 265 39.74 -73.22 62.98
N TYR A 266 40.45 -72.86 64.05
CA TYR A 266 40.87 -71.48 64.29
C TYR A 266 41.86 -70.97 63.25
N GLU A 267 42.85 -71.79 62.85
CA GLU A 267 43.80 -71.44 61.79
C GLU A 267 43.07 -71.24 60.44
N ASN A 268 42.12 -72.11 60.11
CA ASN A 268 41.28 -71.98 58.92
C ASN A 268 40.35 -70.77 58.99
N LEU A 269 39.74 -70.50 60.14
CA LEU A 269 38.85 -69.34 60.33
C LEU A 269 39.64 -68.03 60.24
N ALA A 270 40.82 -67.97 60.83
CA ALA A 270 41.72 -66.83 60.74
C ALA A 270 42.19 -66.61 59.29
N SER A 271 42.58 -67.67 58.58
CA SER A 271 42.96 -67.59 57.16
C SER A 271 41.79 -67.12 56.29
N LYS A 272 40.58 -67.65 56.52
CA LYS A 272 39.37 -67.23 55.80
C LYS A 272 39.02 -65.77 56.08
N ASN A 273 39.06 -65.34 57.34
CA ASN A 273 38.77 -63.96 57.73
C ASN A 273 39.75 -62.96 57.06
N ILE A 274 41.05 -63.30 57.00
CA ILE A 274 42.04 -62.49 56.29
C ILE A 274 41.72 -62.42 54.80
N GLN A 275 41.43 -63.56 54.17
CA GLN A 275 41.10 -63.59 52.74
C GLN A 275 39.81 -62.83 52.41
N GLU A 276 38.75 -63.04 53.19
CA GLU A 276 37.47 -62.33 53.05
C GLU A 276 37.65 -60.82 53.26
N SER A 277 38.46 -60.41 54.24
CA SER A 277 38.80 -59.00 54.46
C SER A 277 39.56 -58.42 53.27
N GLU A 278 40.56 -59.13 52.74
CA GLU A 278 41.30 -58.68 51.56
C GLU A 278 40.42 -58.57 50.31
N GLU A 279 39.57 -59.57 50.06
CA GLU A 279 38.61 -59.56 48.95
C GLU A 279 37.60 -58.43 49.11
N TRP A 280 37.11 -58.19 50.32
CA TRP A 280 36.22 -57.06 50.64
C TRP A 280 36.89 -55.72 50.36
N TYR A 281 38.15 -55.52 50.82
CA TYR A 281 38.90 -54.30 50.52
C TYR A 281 39.15 -54.15 49.03
N LYS A 282 39.58 -55.20 48.33
CA LYS A 282 39.79 -55.16 46.87
C LYS A 282 38.52 -54.79 46.13
N SER A 283 37.37 -55.37 46.50
CA SER A 283 36.07 -55.02 45.92
C SER A 283 35.72 -53.55 46.19
N LYS A 284 35.89 -53.07 47.43
CA LYS A 284 35.61 -51.67 47.77
C LYS A 284 36.52 -50.68 47.04
N PHE A 285 37.80 -51.01 46.88
CA PHE A 285 38.72 -50.20 46.08
C PHE A 285 38.33 -50.19 44.60
N ALA A 286 37.91 -51.33 44.04
CA ALA A 286 37.43 -51.41 42.67
C ALA A 286 36.17 -50.56 42.46
N ASP A 287 35.17 -50.68 43.35
CA ASP A 287 33.93 -49.91 43.31
C ASP A 287 34.20 -48.39 43.38
N LEU A 288 35.07 -47.96 44.29
CA LEU A 288 35.45 -46.55 44.42
C LEU A 288 36.19 -46.03 43.19
N THR A 289 37.09 -46.84 42.63
CA THR A 289 37.83 -46.48 41.41
C THR A 289 36.91 -46.35 40.22
N GLU A 290 35.95 -47.27 40.07
CA GLU A 290 34.97 -47.25 39.00
C GLU A 290 33.98 -46.08 39.15
N ALA A 291 33.51 -45.79 40.36
CA ALA A 291 32.69 -44.62 40.64
C ALA A 291 33.44 -43.31 40.33
N ALA A 292 34.73 -43.21 40.69
CA ALA A 292 35.57 -42.07 40.36
C ALA A 292 35.78 -41.93 38.84
N ALA A 293 35.94 -43.04 38.10
CA ALA A 293 36.04 -43.03 36.65
C ALA A 293 34.76 -42.51 35.99
N ARG A 294 33.59 -43.05 36.39
CA ARG A 294 32.27 -42.59 35.90
C ARG A 294 32.03 -41.11 36.18
N ASN A 295 32.37 -40.63 37.38
CA ASN A 295 32.24 -39.21 37.72
C ASN A 295 33.16 -38.33 36.85
N ASN A 296 34.41 -38.75 36.61
CA ASN A 296 35.30 -38.05 35.70
C ASN A 296 34.78 -38.01 34.25
N GLU A 297 34.17 -39.08 33.76
CA GLU A 297 33.55 -39.12 32.44
C GLU A 297 32.32 -38.20 32.36
N ALA A 298 31.42 -38.25 33.35
CA ALA A 298 30.28 -37.35 33.44
C ALA A 298 30.72 -35.87 33.47
N LEU A 299 31.78 -35.56 34.22
CA LEU A 299 32.34 -34.21 34.29
C LEU A 299 32.97 -33.76 32.96
N LYS A 300 33.60 -34.68 32.21
CA LYS A 300 34.12 -34.40 30.86
C LYS A 300 32.98 -34.12 29.88
N LEU A 301 31.92 -34.93 29.89
CA LEU A 301 30.75 -34.75 29.04
C LEU A 301 30.05 -33.42 29.34
N ALA A 302 29.79 -33.11 30.61
CA ALA A 302 29.20 -31.84 31.01
C ALA A 302 30.05 -30.63 30.58
N LYS A 303 31.39 -30.74 30.68
CA LYS A 303 32.30 -29.70 30.17
C LYS A 303 32.26 -29.56 28.65
N GLN A 304 32.12 -30.66 27.91
CA GLN A 304 31.99 -30.63 26.46
C GLN A 304 30.68 -29.96 26.05
N GLU A 305 29.56 -30.37 26.63
CA GLU A 305 28.24 -29.78 26.39
C GLU A 305 28.23 -28.28 26.71
N ALA A 306 28.80 -27.86 27.85
CA ALA A 306 28.93 -26.44 28.19
C ALA A 306 29.74 -25.65 27.15
N ASN A 307 30.79 -26.25 26.58
CA ASN A 307 31.58 -25.61 25.52
C ASN A 307 30.80 -25.53 24.20
N ASP A 308 30.02 -26.54 23.85
CA ASP A 308 29.21 -26.57 22.64
C ASP A 308 28.07 -25.53 22.73
N TYR A 309 27.39 -25.42 23.88
CA TYR A 309 26.44 -24.34 24.11
C TYR A 309 27.09 -22.95 24.04
N ARG A 310 28.30 -22.78 24.61
CA ARG A 310 29.04 -21.51 24.51
C ARG A 310 29.36 -21.15 23.06
N ARG A 311 29.74 -22.13 22.23
CA ARG A 311 29.99 -21.93 20.80
C ARG A 311 28.69 -21.59 20.05
N GLN A 312 27.59 -22.26 20.36
CA GLN A 312 26.29 -21.98 19.75
C GLN A 312 25.82 -20.56 20.05
N VAL A 313 25.95 -20.12 21.30
CA VAL A 313 25.65 -18.74 21.70
C VAL A 313 26.51 -17.74 20.91
N GLN A 314 27.80 -18.01 20.75
CA GLN A 314 28.69 -17.14 19.97
C GLN A 314 28.27 -17.05 18.49
N VAL A 315 27.95 -18.19 17.86
CA VAL A 315 27.49 -18.23 16.46
C VAL A 315 26.19 -17.44 16.29
N LEU A 316 25.20 -17.68 17.15
CA LEU A 316 23.94 -16.96 17.12
C LEU A 316 24.12 -15.46 17.36
N THR A 317 25.05 -15.07 18.25
CA THR A 317 25.37 -13.65 18.48
C THR A 317 25.94 -13.01 17.22
N CYS A 318 26.90 -13.66 16.56
CA CYS A 318 27.46 -13.17 15.30
C CYS A 318 26.42 -13.08 14.17
N GLU A 319 25.48 -14.04 14.10
CA GLU A 319 24.40 -14.02 13.12
C GLU A 319 23.43 -12.85 13.37
N VAL A 320 23.05 -12.61 14.63
CA VAL A 320 22.23 -11.45 15.02
C VAL A 320 22.92 -10.14 14.65
N ASP A 321 24.21 -9.99 14.94
CA ASP A 321 24.95 -8.77 14.62
C ASP A 321 25.10 -8.58 13.10
N ALA A 322 25.29 -9.66 12.34
CA ALA A 322 25.30 -9.60 10.88
C ALA A 322 23.94 -9.17 10.31
N LEU A 323 22.84 -9.73 10.81
CA LEU A 323 21.48 -9.37 10.40
C LEU A 323 21.11 -7.93 10.79
N LYS A 324 21.58 -7.43 11.95
CA LYS A 324 21.44 -6.01 12.31
C LYS A 324 22.18 -5.13 11.32
N GLY A 325 23.42 -5.47 10.96
CA GLY A 325 24.20 -4.73 9.99
C GLY A 325 23.57 -4.70 8.59
N THR A 326 22.96 -5.81 8.14
CA THR A 326 22.23 -5.83 6.86
C THR A 326 20.95 -4.99 6.93
N ASN A 327 20.22 -5.03 8.04
CA ASN A 327 19.03 -4.21 8.22
C ASN A 327 19.37 -2.71 8.21
N GLU A 328 20.38 -2.28 8.98
CA GLU A 328 20.85 -0.89 8.98
C GLU A 328 21.31 -0.42 7.58
N SER A 329 21.89 -1.32 6.77
CA SER A 329 22.26 -1.04 5.38
C SER A 329 21.03 -0.82 4.50
N LEU A 330 20.02 -1.68 4.60
CA LEU A 330 18.77 -1.57 3.85
C LEU A 330 17.97 -0.32 4.24
N GLU A 331 17.88 -0.01 5.54
CA GLU A 331 17.22 1.21 6.03
C GLU A 331 17.92 2.48 5.53
N ARG A 332 19.26 2.46 5.40
CA ARG A 332 20.01 3.57 4.81
C ARG A 332 19.71 3.71 3.31
N GLN A 333 19.73 2.61 2.56
CA GLN A 333 19.38 2.63 1.13
C GLN A 333 17.95 3.12 0.90
N MET A 334 17.01 2.71 1.74
CA MET A 334 15.61 3.17 1.66
C MET A 334 15.52 4.68 1.87
N ARG A 335 16.17 5.22 2.91
CA ARG A 335 16.22 6.66 3.17
C ARG A 335 16.87 7.44 2.03
N GLU A 336 17.98 6.93 1.47
CA GLU A 336 18.64 7.55 0.32
C GLU A 336 17.72 7.57 -0.91
N MET A 337 16.95 6.50 -1.16
CA MET A 337 15.97 6.47 -2.24
C MET A 337 14.81 7.45 -2.00
N GLU A 338 14.28 7.51 -0.78
CA GLU A 338 13.24 8.47 -0.40
C GLU A 338 13.70 9.91 -0.58
N GLU A 339 14.93 10.24 -0.17
CA GLU A 339 15.52 11.56 -0.35
C GLU A 339 15.70 11.89 -1.84
N ASN A 340 16.21 10.96 -2.64
CA ASN A 340 16.35 11.14 -4.08
C ASN A 340 15.00 11.38 -4.77
N PHE A 341 13.96 10.60 -4.44
CA PHE A 341 12.62 10.82 -4.98
C PHE A 341 12.02 12.14 -4.52
N SER A 342 12.27 12.56 -3.28
CA SER A 342 11.84 13.88 -2.79
C SER A 342 12.50 15.00 -3.58
N LEU A 343 13.80 14.88 -3.88
CA LEU A 343 14.54 15.85 -4.70
C LEU A 343 14.02 15.89 -6.15
N GLU A 344 13.80 14.73 -6.77
CA GLU A 344 13.25 14.64 -8.13
C GLU A 344 11.84 15.24 -8.20
N THR A 345 10.99 14.94 -7.22
CA THR A 345 9.64 15.49 -7.11
C THR A 345 9.68 17.01 -6.95
N GLY A 346 10.58 17.53 -6.10
CA GLY A 346 10.81 18.97 -5.97
C GLY A 346 11.25 19.61 -7.30
N GLY A 347 12.18 18.98 -8.02
CA GLY A 347 12.62 19.47 -9.33
C GLY A 347 11.51 19.48 -10.39
N HIS A 348 10.62 18.48 -10.38
CA HIS A 348 9.42 18.46 -11.21
C HIS A 348 8.44 19.57 -10.82
N GLN A 349 8.20 19.77 -9.51
CA GLN A 349 7.33 20.84 -9.01
C GLN A 349 7.85 22.22 -9.39
N ASP A 350 9.15 22.47 -9.27
CA ASP A 350 9.78 23.72 -9.72
C ASP A 350 9.59 23.94 -11.23
N THR A 351 9.70 22.87 -12.02
CA THR A 351 9.53 22.94 -13.47
C THR A 351 8.08 23.23 -13.85
N ILE A 352 7.12 22.62 -13.15
CA ILE A 352 5.70 22.95 -13.28
C ILE A 352 5.49 24.43 -12.94
N GLY A 353 6.00 24.91 -11.80
CA GLY A 353 5.86 26.31 -11.38
C GLY A 353 6.44 27.31 -12.39
N ARG A 354 7.60 27.00 -13.00
CA ARG A 354 8.17 27.81 -14.08
C ARG A 354 7.24 27.87 -15.31
N LEU A 355 6.73 26.73 -15.76
CA LEU A 355 5.81 26.67 -16.90
C LEU A 355 4.49 27.38 -16.62
N GLU A 356 3.95 27.26 -15.41
CA GLU A 356 2.75 27.98 -15.00
C GLU A 356 2.96 29.51 -15.01
N MET A 357 4.12 29.97 -14.54
CA MET A 357 4.51 31.37 -14.59
C MET A 357 4.67 31.88 -16.03
N ASP A 358 5.29 31.10 -16.91
CA ASP A 358 5.40 31.44 -18.33
C ASP A 358 4.02 31.53 -19.00
N ILE A 359 3.11 30.60 -18.71
CA ILE A 359 1.72 30.65 -19.19
C ILE A 359 1.01 31.91 -18.68
N HIS A 360 1.22 32.29 -17.42
CA HIS A 360 0.64 33.50 -16.86
C HIS A 360 1.16 34.76 -17.55
N ASN A 361 2.48 34.86 -17.72
CA ASN A 361 3.13 35.96 -18.43
C ASN A 361 2.62 36.10 -19.87
N MET A 362 2.51 34.98 -20.61
CA MET A 362 1.96 34.99 -21.98
C MET A 362 0.49 35.40 -22.03
N LYS A 363 -0.32 35.01 -21.03
CA LYS A 363 -1.72 35.47 -20.93
C LYS A 363 -1.80 36.97 -20.69
N ASP A 364 -0.94 37.52 -19.83
CA ASP A 364 -0.88 38.96 -19.56
C ASP A 364 -0.39 39.75 -20.78
N GLU A 365 0.59 39.22 -21.50
CA GLU A 365 1.05 39.77 -22.77
C GLU A 365 -0.06 39.79 -23.83
N MET A 366 -0.78 38.68 -23.98
CA MET A 366 -1.93 38.60 -24.89
C MET A 366 -3.03 39.59 -24.50
N ALA A 367 -3.33 39.73 -23.21
CA ALA A 367 -4.31 40.69 -22.72
C ALA A 367 -3.89 42.15 -22.97
N ARG A 368 -2.59 42.44 -22.91
CA ARG A 368 -2.02 43.75 -23.26
C ARG A 368 -2.17 44.03 -24.75
N HIS A 369 -1.78 43.09 -25.61
CA HIS A 369 -1.92 43.24 -27.06
C HIS A 369 -3.38 43.43 -27.46
N LEU A 370 -4.32 42.69 -26.87
CA LEU A 370 -5.75 42.89 -27.11
C LEU A 370 -6.21 44.32 -26.77
N ARG A 371 -5.70 44.91 -25.67
CA ARG A 371 -5.97 46.31 -25.32
C ARG A 371 -5.38 47.27 -26.35
N GLU A 372 -4.11 47.09 -26.73
CA GLU A 372 -3.45 47.90 -27.76
C GLU A 372 -4.18 47.85 -29.11
N TYR A 373 -4.66 46.67 -29.52
CA TYR A 373 -5.48 46.51 -30.73
C TYR A 373 -6.82 47.23 -30.62
N GLN A 374 -7.49 47.15 -29.47
CA GLN A 374 -8.74 47.87 -29.23
C GLN A 374 -8.53 49.39 -29.29
N ASP A 375 -7.46 49.89 -28.69
CA ASP A 375 -7.11 51.31 -28.73
C ASP A 375 -6.80 51.78 -30.14
N LEU A 376 -6.03 51.00 -30.91
CA LEU A 376 -5.75 51.31 -32.32
C LEU A 376 -7.02 51.30 -33.18
N LEU A 377 -7.93 50.35 -32.93
CA LEU A 377 -9.23 50.32 -33.59
C LEU A 377 -10.05 51.58 -33.27
N ASN A 378 -10.07 52.00 -32.00
CA ASN A 378 -10.74 53.23 -31.58
C ASN A 378 -10.16 54.46 -32.30
N VAL A 379 -8.82 54.57 -32.39
CA VAL A 379 -8.16 55.65 -33.15
C VAL A 379 -8.54 55.60 -34.63
N LYS A 380 -8.54 54.41 -35.24
CA LYS A 380 -8.94 54.23 -36.64
C LYS A 380 -10.39 54.67 -36.87
N MET A 381 -11.30 54.32 -35.96
CA MET A 381 -12.70 54.74 -36.04
C MET A 381 -12.84 56.27 -35.92
N ALA A 382 -12.07 56.91 -35.02
CA ALA A 382 -12.05 58.36 -34.92
C ALA A 382 -11.57 59.03 -36.22
N LEU A 383 -10.50 58.52 -36.82
CA LEU A 383 -9.99 59.00 -38.11
C LEU A 383 -11.00 58.80 -39.26
N ASP A 384 -11.70 57.66 -39.31
CA ASP A 384 -12.75 57.45 -40.32
C ASP A 384 -13.88 58.48 -40.20
N ILE A 385 -14.27 58.82 -38.96
CA ILE A 385 -15.26 59.87 -38.70
C ILE A 385 -14.74 61.22 -39.19
N GLU A 386 -13.50 61.59 -38.86
CA GLU A 386 -12.88 62.83 -39.35
C GLU A 386 -12.88 62.89 -40.88
N ILE A 387 -12.43 61.83 -41.56
CA ILE A 387 -12.42 61.75 -43.04
C ILE A 387 -13.84 61.90 -43.60
N ALA A 388 -14.83 61.27 -42.97
CA ALA A 388 -16.22 61.38 -43.40
C ALA A 388 -16.78 62.81 -43.24
N THR A 389 -16.30 63.59 -42.26
CA THR A 389 -16.70 64.99 -42.11
C THR A 389 -16.02 65.95 -43.10
N TYR A 390 -14.89 65.57 -43.70
CA TYR A 390 -14.16 66.38 -44.69
C TYR A 390 -14.56 66.10 -46.15
N ARG A 391 -15.29 65.02 -46.42
CA ARG A 391 -15.89 64.73 -47.74
C ARG A 391 -17.26 65.38 -47.88
#